data_AF-A0A3M0CQ54-F1
#
_entry.id   AF-A0A3M0CQ54-F1
#
_cell.length_a   1.000
_cell.length_b   1.000
_cell.length_c   1.000
_cell.angle_alpha   90.00
_cell.angle_beta   90.00
_cell.angle_gamma   90.00
#
_symmetry.space_group_name_H-M   'P 1'
#
loop_
_entity.id
_entity.type
_entity.pdbx_description
1 polymer ?
#
loop_
_entity_poly.entity_id
_entity_poly.type
_entity_poly.pdbx_seq_one_letter_code
_entity_poly.pdbx_strand_id
1 'polypeptide(L)'
;MSIADPDESYTYEPGTFSISERGEIRIEGCPPSIGEQLRRASFEQEADNIFVKTQKSLDDREKEYRVVRVRLDEPVMYVTARDNVGIISLTPRSKLRIEPKIDWNHIFDMLLAVHGRRQSIEYHGIPLSEFRTEDVDLQDVFLILAINYLNGLEDVHRNGFVRQLETRRADLEQPRGVIDIERSLVNQAEGRAQQHCLLKEVDYDNPANSLLHYAGIHLLHLFQQYEDKYDHQAYYHIFSQVHQEVRHLERLGVDSGRRRIPEYRHFSLHELPKQRHYYRQAIEVAKAIVASSLGTPAMQNNRELVVDYVLNMESLFEQYSQVVIEDELEVIKSLDRLDQTENIAAVRSPTVQPFENESNVYHQPDHAVEKGDETLAVLDSKYYAEEKDPVKSGSSRSRLFSYAYLLTTDRMGFLTPLNKPRTRSIAQTGAELQVISPNSSAFSLDEYRSCVRDYLHDVLAEQYPALTVYRAVEEHALCLDQHDMSDLDRLTESGGPFDFSSVHEFSLRVVNAAADTLTSQQRSRSDLEQKGKWTRRRIETQCDEQSSETMTCVPVFRREDGEERIDLYFITHDEAGNPIEVSVEDDLRLL
;
A
#
# COMPACT_ATOMS: atom_id res chain seq x y z
N MET A 1 -30.86 -13.15 13.33
CA MET A 1 -30.17 -12.09 12.57
C MET A 1 -31.23 -11.07 12.22
N SER A 2 -31.11 -9.84 12.72
CA SER A 2 -32.02 -8.75 12.37
C SER A 2 -31.83 -8.45 10.89
N ILE A 3 -32.92 -8.47 10.12
CA ILE A 3 -32.94 -8.00 8.74
C ILE A 3 -32.79 -6.48 8.87
N ALA A 4 -31.62 -5.94 8.51
CA ALA A 4 -31.48 -4.50 8.35
C ALA A 4 -32.38 -4.10 7.16
N ASP A 5 -33.08 -2.97 7.27
CA ASP A 5 -33.76 -2.40 6.11
C ASP A 5 -32.70 -2.12 5.03
N PRO A 6 -32.98 -2.45 3.75
CA PRO A 6 -32.04 -2.17 2.67
C PRO A 6 -31.77 -0.66 2.60
N ASP A 7 -30.49 -0.30 2.45
CA ASP A 7 -30.04 1.09 2.48
C ASP A 7 -30.66 1.91 1.34
N GLU A 8 -30.91 1.28 0.18
CA GLU A 8 -31.50 1.91 -1.01
C GLU A 8 -32.39 0.96 -1.81
N SER A 9 -33.40 1.52 -2.50
CA SER A 9 -34.34 0.79 -3.34
C SER A 9 -34.31 1.30 -4.78
N TYR A 10 -34.19 0.39 -5.73
CA TYR A 10 -34.06 0.63 -7.16
C TYR A 10 -35.15 -0.10 -7.94
N THR A 11 -35.44 0.37 -9.16
CA THR A 11 -36.26 -0.36 -10.13
C THR A 11 -35.36 -1.04 -11.15
N TYR A 12 -35.66 -2.27 -11.53
CA TYR A 12 -34.87 -3.01 -12.51
C TYR A 12 -34.94 -2.36 -13.90
N GLU A 13 -33.86 -1.70 -14.30
CA GLU A 13 -33.63 -1.18 -15.64
C GLU A 13 -32.20 -1.53 -16.10
N PRO A 14 -31.94 -1.64 -17.42
CA PRO A 14 -30.57 -1.71 -17.92
C PRO A 14 -29.77 -0.48 -17.49
N GLY A 15 -28.55 -0.68 -16.98
CA GLY A 15 -27.72 0.41 -16.44
C GLY A 15 -26.84 -0.04 -15.27
N THR A 16 -26.34 0.93 -14.51
CA THR A 16 -25.48 0.71 -13.35
C THR A 16 -26.23 0.97 -12.05
N PHE A 17 -26.23 -0.02 -11.15
CA PHE A 17 -26.72 0.10 -9.77
C PHE A 17 -25.54 0.41 -8.86
N SER A 18 -25.70 1.35 -7.93
CA SER A 18 -24.68 1.64 -6.91
C SER A 18 -25.06 0.98 -5.59
N ILE A 19 -24.05 0.48 -4.87
CA ILE A 19 -24.17 -0.09 -3.53
C ILE A 19 -22.94 0.34 -2.74
N SER A 20 -23.10 0.69 -1.48
CA SER A 20 -21.96 0.93 -0.59
C SER A 20 -21.26 -0.39 -0.24
N GLU A 21 -19.97 -0.36 -0.01
CA GLU A 21 -19.23 -1.51 0.50
C GLU A 21 -19.79 -1.99 1.87
N ARG A 22 -20.04 -3.30 2.01
CA ARG A 22 -20.84 -3.92 3.10
C ARG A 22 -22.32 -3.50 3.16
N GLY A 23 -22.84 -2.82 2.14
CA GLY A 23 -24.25 -2.40 2.05
C GLY A 23 -25.19 -3.48 1.52
N GLU A 24 -26.48 -3.18 1.55
CA GLU A 24 -27.55 -3.98 0.94
C GLU A 24 -28.50 -3.07 0.15
N ILE A 25 -28.78 -3.44 -1.10
CA ILE A 25 -29.77 -2.75 -1.95
C ILE A 25 -30.90 -3.69 -2.33
N ARG A 26 -32.07 -3.10 -2.62
CA ARG A 26 -33.26 -3.80 -3.08
C ARG A 26 -33.61 -3.35 -4.50
N ILE A 27 -33.74 -4.29 -5.43
CA ILE A 27 -34.10 -4.02 -6.82
C ILE A 27 -35.47 -4.64 -7.11
N GLU A 28 -36.48 -3.82 -7.37
CA GLU A 28 -37.85 -4.22 -7.66
C GLU A 28 -38.10 -4.42 -9.17
N GLY A 29 -39.14 -5.19 -9.53
CA GLY A 29 -39.57 -5.34 -10.92
C GLY A 29 -38.68 -6.29 -11.75
N CYS A 30 -37.98 -7.21 -11.11
CA CYS A 30 -37.11 -8.16 -11.79
C CYS A 30 -37.92 -9.11 -12.69
N PRO A 31 -37.46 -9.39 -13.93
CA PRO A 31 -38.14 -10.32 -14.82
C PRO A 31 -38.02 -11.77 -14.30
N PRO A 32 -38.96 -12.68 -14.62
CA PRO A 32 -38.87 -14.10 -14.22
C PRO A 32 -37.60 -14.81 -14.70
N SER A 33 -36.95 -14.29 -15.75
CA SER A 33 -35.68 -14.81 -16.27
C SER A 33 -34.44 -14.37 -15.47
N ILE A 34 -34.59 -13.59 -14.38
CA ILE A 34 -33.45 -12.96 -13.68
C ILE A 34 -32.43 -13.99 -13.17
N GLY A 35 -32.89 -15.16 -12.71
CA GLY A 35 -31.99 -16.25 -12.29
C GLY A 35 -31.08 -16.77 -13.41
N GLU A 36 -31.58 -16.86 -14.65
CA GLU A 36 -30.75 -17.23 -15.80
C GLU A 36 -29.76 -16.13 -16.18
N GLN A 37 -30.17 -14.87 -16.03
CA GLN A 37 -29.32 -13.72 -16.31
C GLN A 37 -28.16 -13.62 -15.30
N LEU A 38 -28.41 -13.89 -14.02
CA LEU A 38 -27.37 -13.99 -12.99
C LEU A 38 -26.35 -15.10 -13.32
N ARG A 39 -26.81 -16.29 -13.71
CA ARG A 39 -25.89 -17.38 -14.12
C ARG A 39 -25.04 -17.00 -15.33
N ARG A 40 -25.60 -16.27 -16.30
CA ARG A 40 -24.85 -15.75 -17.46
C ARG A 40 -23.82 -14.70 -17.06
N ALA A 41 -24.06 -13.94 -15.99
CA ALA A 41 -23.13 -12.99 -15.40
C ALA A 41 -22.12 -13.65 -14.42
N SER A 42 -21.95 -14.98 -14.51
CA SER A 42 -21.01 -15.77 -13.72
C SER A 42 -21.33 -15.82 -12.22
N PHE A 43 -22.61 -15.75 -11.84
CA PHE A 43 -23.04 -16.10 -10.49
C PHE A 43 -23.27 -17.61 -10.36
N GLU A 44 -22.74 -18.19 -9.29
CA GLU A 44 -23.01 -19.57 -8.89
C GLU A 44 -24.25 -19.63 -8.00
N GLN A 45 -25.07 -20.66 -8.18
CA GLN A 45 -26.27 -20.85 -7.35
C GLN A 45 -25.92 -21.69 -6.12
N GLU A 46 -25.98 -21.09 -4.93
CA GLU A 46 -25.71 -21.76 -3.64
C GLU A 46 -26.99 -22.42 -3.08
N ALA A 47 -28.16 -21.84 -3.35
CA ALA A 47 -29.47 -22.39 -3.01
C ALA A 47 -30.54 -21.92 -4.02
N ASP A 48 -31.76 -22.47 -3.95
CA ASP A 48 -32.85 -22.19 -4.89
C ASP A 48 -33.02 -20.69 -5.23
N ASN A 49 -32.92 -19.83 -4.22
CA ASN A 49 -33.07 -18.38 -4.36
C ASN A 49 -31.81 -17.58 -4.00
N ILE A 50 -30.64 -18.21 -3.87
CA ILE A 50 -29.40 -17.55 -3.46
C ILE A 50 -28.32 -17.78 -4.51
N PHE A 51 -27.81 -16.67 -5.03
CA PHE A 51 -26.74 -16.61 -6.01
C PHE A 51 -25.55 -15.89 -5.41
N VAL A 52 -24.34 -16.38 -5.67
CA VAL A 52 -23.10 -15.82 -5.15
C VAL A 52 -22.13 -15.65 -6.30
N LYS A 53 -21.46 -14.49 -6.33
CA LYS A 53 -20.31 -14.28 -7.19
C LYS A 53 -19.06 -14.41 -6.36
N THR A 54 -18.21 -15.38 -6.69
CA THR A 54 -16.90 -15.57 -6.08
C THR A 54 -15.81 -15.05 -7.00
N GLN A 55 -14.69 -14.68 -6.39
CA GLN A 55 -13.46 -14.30 -7.06
C GLN A 55 -12.31 -15.11 -6.45
N LYS A 56 -11.52 -15.77 -7.29
CA LYS A 56 -10.34 -16.52 -6.83
C LYS A 56 -9.25 -15.57 -6.33
N SER A 57 -8.67 -15.90 -5.19
CA SER A 57 -7.41 -15.35 -4.68
C SER A 57 -6.27 -15.84 -5.55
N LEU A 58 -5.25 -15.01 -5.77
CA LEU A 58 -4.05 -15.44 -6.50
C LEU A 58 -2.87 -15.84 -5.58
N ASP A 59 -2.76 -15.24 -4.40
CA ASP A 59 -1.84 -15.69 -3.34
C ASP A 59 -2.03 -17.17 -2.97
N ASP A 60 -3.27 -17.64 -3.08
CA ASP A 60 -3.69 -18.99 -2.75
C ASP A 60 -4.81 -19.38 -3.70
N ARG A 61 -4.46 -20.11 -4.76
CA ARG A 61 -5.42 -20.55 -5.80
C ARG A 61 -6.57 -21.40 -5.25
N GLU A 62 -6.51 -21.80 -3.99
CA GLU A 62 -7.57 -22.52 -3.27
C GLU A 62 -8.54 -21.59 -2.52
N LYS A 63 -8.19 -20.31 -2.31
CA LYS A 63 -9.07 -19.34 -1.65
C LYS A 63 -9.96 -18.63 -2.67
N GLU A 64 -11.27 -18.66 -2.43
CA GLU A 64 -12.26 -17.89 -3.17
C GLU A 64 -12.97 -16.90 -2.23
N TYR A 65 -12.97 -15.62 -2.61
CA TYR A 65 -13.69 -14.58 -1.88
C TYR A 65 -15.07 -14.37 -2.48
N ARG A 66 -16.08 -14.34 -1.63
CA ARG A 66 -17.44 -13.94 -2.05
C ARG A 66 -17.49 -12.43 -2.22
N VAL A 67 -17.76 -11.97 -3.43
CA VAL A 67 -17.84 -10.54 -3.76
C VAL A 67 -19.24 -10.01 -3.47
N VAL A 68 -20.25 -10.68 -4.04
CA VAL A 68 -21.65 -10.29 -3.92
C VAL A 68 -22.53 -11.49 -3.70
N ARG A 69 -23.53 -11.32 -2.84
CA ARG A 69 -24.61 -12.27 -2.62
C ARG A 69 -25.92 -11.67 -3.09
N VAL A 70 -26.65 -12.42 -3.90
CA VAL A 70 -27.96 -12.05 -4.41
C VAL A 70 -29.00 -13.02 -3.87
N ARG A 71 -30.07 -12.48 -3.27
CA ARG A 71 -31.24 -13.26 -2.83
C ARG A 71 -32.44 -12.85 -3.66
N LEU A 72 -33.08 -13.82 -4.32
CA LEU A 72 -34.29 -13.62 -5.10
C LEU A 72 -35.54 -13.87 -4.25
N ASP A 73 -36.49 -12.95 -4.35
CA ASP A 73 -37.80 -13.02 -3.73
C ASP A 73 -38.80 -12.38 -4.71
N GLU A 74 -39.10 -13.09 -5.79
CA GLU A 74 -39.75 -12.54 -6.99
C GLU A 74 -41.00 -11.71 -6.66
N PRO A 75 -41.15 -10.49 -7.21
CA PRO A 75 -40.35 -9.86 -8.28
C PRO A 75 -39.17 -9.00 -7.76
N VAL A 76 -38.68 -9.26 -6.56
CA VAL A 76 -37.65 -8.45 -5.88
C VAL A 76 -36.31 -9.20 -5.83
N MET A 77 -35.22 -8.47 -6.02
CA MET A 77 -33.86 -8.96 -5.86
C MET A 77 -33.15 -8.15 -4.77
N TYR A 78 -32.59 -8.85 -3.78
CA TYR A 78 -31.76 -8.25 -2.73
C TYR A 78 -30.30 -8.51 -3.04
N VAL A 79 -29.49 -7.47 -3.08
CA VAL A 79 -28.07 -7.54 -3.42
C VAL A 79 -27.26 -7.06 -2.23
N THR A 80 -26.38 -7.91 -1.71
CA THR A 80 -25.50 -7.60 -0.58
C THR A 80 -24.04 -7.63 -1.03
N ALA A 81 -23.33 -6.52 -0.83
CA ALA A 81 -21.90 -6.43 -1.08
C ALA A 81 -21.07 -6.80 0.16
N ARG A 82 -19.83 -7.25 -0.05
CA ARG A 82 -18.83 -7.43 1.04
C ARG A 82 -17.79 -6.32 0.99
N ASP A 83 -16.54 -6.66 1.32
CA ASP A 83 -15.41 -5.74 1.59
C ASP A 83 -14.62 -5.44 0.32
N ASN A 84 -15.33 -5.54 -0.79
CA ASN A 84 -14.79 -5.56 -2.13
C ASN A 84 -15.34 -4.35 -2.86
N VAL A 85 -14.49 -3.53 -3.46
CA VAL A 85 -14.89 -2.30 -4.16
C VAL A 85 -14.59 -2.43 -5.65
N GLY A 86 -15.37 -1.75 -6.48
CA GLY A 86 -15.24 -1.84 -7.93
C GLY A 86 -16.55 -2.16 -8.63
N ILE A 87 -16.49 -2.71 -9.83
CA ILE A 87 -17.64 -2.84 -10.72
C ILE A 87 -17.76 -4.28 -11.18
N ILE A 88 -18.93 -4.87 -11.00
CA ILE A 88 -19.22 -6.22 -11.47
C ILE A 88 -20.44 -6.24 -12.38
N SER A 89 -20.47 -7.18 -13.30
CA SER A 89 -21.66 -7.50 -14.08
C SER A 89 -22.67 -8.16 -13.15
N LEU A 90 -23.83 -7.54 -13.01
CA LEU A 90 -24.97 -8.10 -12.27
C LEU A 90 -25.84 -8.94 -13.21
N THR A 91 -26.05 -8.44 -14.42
CA THR A 91 -26.68 -9.18 -15.53
C THR A 91 -25.93 -8.88 -16.83
N PRO A 92 -26.23 -9.56 -17.95
CA PRO A 92 -25.70 -9.20 -19.27
C PRO A 92 -25.93 -7.75 -19.72
N ARG A 93 -26.86 -7.03 -19.07
CA ARG A 93 -27.29 -5.67 -19.43
C ARG A 93 -27.24 -4.70 -18.26
N SER A 94 -26.74 -5.12 -17.10
CA SER A 94 -26.64 -4.26 -15.93
C SER A 94 -25.41 -4.54 -15.09
N LYS A 95 -24.87 -3.48 -14.51
CA LYS A 95 -23.67 -3.50 -13.67
C LYS A 95 -24.04 -3.15 -12.24
N LEU A 96 -23.20 -3.58 -11.30
CA LEU A 96 -23.23 -3.19 -9.91
C LEU A 96 -21.90 -2.53 -9.58
N ARG A 97 -21.95 -1.27 -9.17
CA ARG A 97 -20.81 -0.49 -8.67
C ARG A 97 -20.82 -0.53 -7.15
N ILE A 98 -19.77 -1.11 -6.58
CA ILE A 98 -19.56 -1.16 -5.15
C ILE A 98 -18.65 0.01 -4.77
N GLU A 99 -19.25 1.02 -4.15
CA GLU A 99 -18.59 2.27 -3.78
C GLU A 99 -17.76 2.10 -2.50
N PRO A 100 -16.48 2.53 -2.51
CA PRO A 100 -15.63 2.48 -1.33
C PRO A 100 -16.08 3.48 -0.25
N LYS A 101 -15.72 3.19 1.01
CA LYS A 101 -15.93 4.11 2.14
C LYS A 101 -14.91 5.24 2.22
N ILE A 102 -13.76 5.08 1.56
CA ILE A 102 -12.71 6.08 1.43
C ILE A 102 -12.63 6.52 -0.03
N ASP A 103 -12.12 7.74 -0.26
CA ASP A 103 -12.00 8.28 -1.61
C ASP A 103 -11.07 7.43 -2.49
N TRP A 104 -11.42 7.31 -3.78
CA TRP A 104 -10.64 6.57 -4.77
C TRP A 104 -9.20 7.07 -4.89
N ASN A 105 -8.96 8.38 -4.71
CA ASN A 105 -7.60 8.93 -4.74
C ASN A 105 -6.72 8.28 -3.67
N HIS A 106 -7.22 8.13 -2.44
CA HIS A 106 -6.49 7.44 -1.38
C HIS A 106 -6.30 5.95 -1.67
N ILE A 107 -7.27 5.28 -2.32
CA ILE A 107 -7.13 3.89 -2.76
C ILE A 107 -6.00 3.76 -3.79
N PHE A 108 -5.91 4.69 -4.74
CA PHE A 108 -4.83 4.70 -5.73
C PHE A 108 -3.48 4.94 -5.07
N ASP A 109 -3.37 5.92 -4.19
CA ASP A 109 -2.12 6.20 -3.49
C ASP A 109 -1.67 5.00 -2.64
N MET A 110 -2.59 4.30 -1.97
CA MET A 110 -2.29 3.06 -1.26
C MET A 110 -1.79 1.96 -2.22
N LEU A 111 -2.47 1.75 -3.35
CA LEU A 111 -2.05 0.80 -4.37
C LEU A 111 -0.64 1.11 -4.90
N LEU A 112 -0.37 2.38 -5.17
CA LEU A 112 0.92 2.85 -5.67
C LEU A 112 2.03 2.63 -4.64
N ALA A 113 1.77 2.93 -3.37
CA ALA A 113 2.73 2.72 -2.29
C ALA A 113 3.09 1.24 -2.11
N VAL A 114 2.08 0.36 -2.15
CA VAL A 114 2.31 -1.09 -2.10
C VAL A 114 3.11 -1.57 -3.32
N HIS A 115 2.95 -0.93 -4.49
CA HIS A 115 3.58 -1.37 -5.74
C HIS A 115 5.05 -0.99 -5.77
N GLY A 116 5.35 0.24 -5.36
CA GLY A 116 6.71 0.77 -5.35
C GLY A 116 7.68 -0.06 -4.51
N ARG A 117 7.19 -0.73 -3.44
CA ARG A 117 8.01 -1.56 -2.55
C ARG A 117 8.04 -3.06 -2.90
N ARG A 118 7.12 -3.56 -3.74
CA ARG A 118 7.04 -4.98 -4.10
C ARG A 118 6.91 -5.20 -5.60
N GLN A 119 7.81 -6.01 -6.16
CA GLN A 119 7.71 -6.67 -7.47
C GLN A 119 6.52 -7.66 -7.57
N SER A 120 5.59 -7.68 -6.63
CA SER A 120 4.38 -8.50 -6.77
C SER A 120 3.27 -7.89 -5.94
N ILE A 121 2.54 -6.96 -6.55
CA ILE A 121 1.15 -6.81 -6.15
C ILE A 121 0.37 -7.88 -6.92
N GLU A 122 -0.11 -8.89 -6.21
CA GLU A 122 -1.06 -9.84 -6.82
C GLU A 122 -2.46 -9.23 -6.80
N TYR A 123 -2.64 -8.25 -7.68
CA TYR A 123 -3.90 -7.60 -7.92
C TYR A 123 -4.64 -8.33 -9.02
N HIS A 124 -5.85 -8.88 -8.81
CA HIS A 124 -6.74 -9.20 -9.92
C HIS A 124 -8.22 -9.26 -9.55
N GLY A 125 -9.02 -8.66 -10.42
CA GLY A 125 -10.29 -9.21 -10.88
C GLY A 125 -10.50 -8.80 -12.33
N ILE A 126 -10.38 -9.75 -13.28
CA ILE A 126 -10.96 -9.66 -14.63
C ILE A 126 -11.42 -11.05 -15.10
N PRO A 127 -12.64 -11.49 -14.77
CA PRO A 127 -13.30 -12.55 -15.51
C PRO A 127 -13.67 -12.06 -16.92
N LEU A 128 -13.06 -12.66 -17.95
CA LEU A 128 -13.45 -12.46 -19.35
C LEU A 128 -14.65 -13.35 -19.69
N SER A 129 -15.84 -12.76 -19.81
CA SER A 129 -16.92 -13.35 -20.61
C SER A 129 -17.79 -12.25 -21.23
N GLU A 130 -18.16 -12.50 -22.49
CA GLU A 130 -18.78 -11.62 -23.49
C GLU A 130 -19.90 -10.68 -22.99
N PHE A 131 -19.63 -9.38 -22.85
CA PHE A 131 -20.71 -8.38 -22.71
C PHE A 131 -20.44 -7.08 -23.49
N ARG A 132 -21.51 -6.32 -23.78
CA ARG A 132 -21.53 -5.05 -24.52
C ARG A 132 -21.94 -3.89 -23.58
N THR A 133 -21.49 -2.68 -23.94
CA THR A 133 -21.56 -1.35 -23.30
C THR A 133 -22.89 -0.93 -22.65
N GLU A 134 -22.86 -0.30 -21.46
CA GLU A 134 -22.83 1.18 -21.21
C GLU A 134 -22.45 1.46 -19.70
N ASP A 135 -22.09 2.70 -19.36
CA ASP A 135 -21.94 3.39 -18.04
C ASP A 135 -20.80 3.03 -17.05
N VAL A 136 -19.52 3.31 -17.36
CA VAL A 136 -18.39 3.33 -16.38
C VAL A 136 -17.26 4.30 -16.75
N ASP A 137 -16.81 5.13 -15.80
CA ASP A 137 -15.65 6.03 -15.95
C ASP A 137 -14.30 5.26 -15.97
N LEU A 138 -13.60 5.32 -17.10
CA LEU A 138 -12.36 4.58 -17.38
C LEU A 138 -11.14 5.08 -16.58
N GLN A 139 -11.26 6.26 -15.96
CA GLN A 139 -10.23 6.93 -15.18
C GLN A 139 -9.86 6.14 -13.94
N ASP A 140 -10.83 5.50 -13.31
CA ASP A 140 -10.65 4.93 -11.98
C ASP A 140 -10.03 3.51 -12.00
N VAL A 141 -9.79 2.93 -13.18
CA VAL A 141 -9.41 1.51 -13.29
C VAL A 141 -8.14 1.30 -14.13
N PHE A 142 -7.78 2.24 -15.01
CA PHE A 142 -6.66 2.01 -15.94
C PHE A 142 -5.30 1.89 -15.25
N LEU A 143 -5.08 2.61 -14.15
CA LEU A 143 -3.86 2.49 -13.34
C LEU A 143 -3.68 1.06 -12.84
N ILE A 144 -4.78 0.45 -12.39
CA ILE A 144 -4.73 -0.92 -11.92
C ILE A 144 -4.55 -1.91 -13.07
N LEU A 145 -5.18 -1.67 -14.23
CA LEU A 145 -4.90 -2.46 -15.44
C LEU A 145 -3.42 -2.39 -15.84
N ALA A 146 -2.79 -1.23 -15.68
CA ALA A 146 -1.36 -1.06 -15.95
C ALA A 146 -0.49 -1.85 -14.98
N ILE A 147 -0.78 -1.79 -13.67
CA ILE A 147 -0.10 -2.61 -12.65
C ILE A 147 -0.24 -4.11 -12.99
N ASN A 148 -1.45 -4.56 -13.32
CA ASN A 148 -1.70 -5.96 -13.69
C ASN A 148 -0.96 -6.39 -14.94
N TYR A 149 -0.85 -5.48 -15.90
CA TYR A 149 -0.12 -5.72 -17.13
C TYR A 149 1.37 -5.91 -16.83
N LEU A 150 1.96 -5.05 -16.00
CA LEU A 150 3.36 -5.16 -15.58
C LEU A 150 3.61 -6.45 -14.79
N ASN A 151 2.75 -6.75 -13.81
CA ASN A 151 2.88 -7.98 -13.00
C ASN A 151 2.75 -9.24 -13.86
N GLY A 152 1.80 -9.26 -14.80
CA GLY A 152 1.66 -10.36 -15.74
C GLY A 152 2.90 -10.56 -16.64
N LEU A 153 3.63 -9.49 -16.94
CA LEU A 153 4.88 -9.56 -17.71
C LEU A 153 6.07 -10.07 -16.90
N GLU A 154 6.07 -9.97 -15.56
CA GLU A 154 7.17 -10.49 -14.75
C GLU A 154 7.39 -12.00 -14.96
N ASP A 155 6.31 -12.77 -14.94
CA ASP A 155 6.36 -14.21 -15.20
C ASP A 155 6.87 -14.52 -16.61
N VAL A 156 6.50 -13.67 -17.58
CA VAL A 156 6.98 -13.78 -18.96
C VAL A 156 8.48 -13.46 -19.06
N HIS A 157 8.96 -12.44 -18.33
CA HIS A 157 10.38 -12.11 -18.25
C HIS A 157 11.20 -13.21 -17.60
N ARG A 158 10.72 -13.78 -16.47
CA ARG A 158 11.39 -14.86 -15.76
C ARG A 158 11.55 -16.12 -16.62
N ASN A 159 10.55 -16.45 -17.44
CA ASN A 159 10.51 -17.67 -18.26
C ASN A 159 10.89 -17.45 -19.74
N GLY A 160 11.06 -16.19 -20.16
CA GLY A 160 11.37 -15.74 -21.51
C GLY A 160 10.17 -15.66 -22.45
N PHE A 161 10.26 -14.79 -23.46
CA PHE A 161 9.20 -14.62 -24.46
C PHE A 161 9.07 -15.83 -25.40
N VAL A 162 7.84 -16.15 -25.80
CA VAL A 162 7.55 -17.15 -26.84
C VAL A 162 8.22 -16.71 -28.13
N ARG A 163 8.92 -17.66 -28.75
CA ARG A 163 9.63 -17.48 -30.02
C ARG A 163 9.13 -18.48 -31.05
N GLN A 164 8.98 -18.01 -32.28
CA GLN A 164 8.75 -18.83 -33.46
C GLN A 164 10.07 -18.99 -34.21
N LEU A 165 10.30 -20.18 -34.79
CA LEU A 165 11.48 -20.44 -35.59
C LEU A 165 11.09 -20.36 -37.05
N GLU A 166 11.45 -19.26 -37.71
CA GLU A 166 11.23 -19.12 -39.14
C GLU A 166 12.42 -19.69 -39.90
N THR A 167 12.12 -20.45 -40.95
CA THR A 167 13.17 -20.96 -41.85
C THR A 167 13.30 -20.02 -43.03
N ARG A 168 14.35 -19.19 -43.00
CA ARG A 168 14.68 -18.29 -44.08
C ARG A 168 15.72 -18.92 -45.01
N ARG A 169 15.50 -18.80 -46.31
CA ARG A 169 16.50 -19.18 -47.33
C ARG A 169 17.24 -17.93 -47.78
N ALA A 170 18.57 -17.95 -47.74
CA ALA A 170 19.38 -16.80 -48.14
C ALA A 170 20.71 -17.24 -48.76
N ASP A 171 21.16 -16.50 -49.77
CA ASP A 171 22.51 -16.62 -50.31
C ASP A 171 23.46 -15.77 -49.45
N LEU A 172 24.45 -16.41 -48.83
CA LEU A 172 25.37 -15.76 -47.91
C LEU A 172 26.82 -15.90 -48.39
N GLU A 173 27.58 -14.81 -48.30
CA GLU A 173 29.03 -14.84 -48.54
C GLU A 173 29.78 -15.60 -47.43
N GLN A 174 29.30 -15.48 -46.19
CA GLN A 174 29.77 -16.26 -45.04
C GLN A 174 28.68 -17.25 -44.64
N PRO A 175 28.81 -18.54 -44.99
CA PRO A 175 27.77 -19.52 -44.74
C PRO A 175 27.56 -19.74 -43.24
N ARG A 176 26.30 -19.76 -42.83
CA ARG A 176 25.85 -20.09 -41.48
C ARG A 176 24.55 -20.89 -41.56
N GLY A 177 24.25 -21.72 -40.57
CA GLY A 177 23.10 -22.63 -40.60
C GLY A 177 23.34 -23.87 -41.47
N VAL A 178 22.27 -24.40 -42.09
CA VAL A 178 22.37 -25.60 -42.94
C VAL A 178 22.58 -25.18 -44.39
N ILE A 179 23.68 -25.60 -45.00
CA ILE A 179 23.98 -25.28 -46.41
C ILE A 179 23.18 -26.22 -47.32
N ASP A 180 22.46 -25.65 -48.27
CA ASP A 180 21.82 -26.38 -49.36
C ASP A 180 22.84 -26.55 -50.49
N ILE A 181 23.47 -27.73 -50.54
CA ILE A 181 24.56 -28.02 -51.47
C ILE A 181 24.09 -27.92 -52.93
N GLU A 182 22.88 -28.39 -53.22
CA GLU A 182 22.35 -28.41 -54.58
C GLU A 182 22.20 -26.99 -55.13
N ARG A 183 21.59 -26.10 -54.34
CA ARG A 183 21.43 -24.68 -54.73
C ARG A 183 22.74 -23.90 -54.69
N SER A 184 23.64 -24.22 -53.77
CA SER A 184 24.96 -23.58 -53.70
C SER A 184 25.82 -23.90 -54.93
N LEU A 185 25.71 -25.12 -55.46
CA LEU A 185 26.36 -25.51 -56.72
C LEU A 185 25.78 -24.75 -57.93
N VAL A 186 24.47 -24.46 -57.93
CA VAL A 186 23.84 -23.60 -58.95
C VAL A 186 24.41 -22.18 -58.88
N ASN A 187 24.50 -21.59 -57.69
CA ASN A 187 25.11 -20.27 -57.51
C ASN A 187 26.56 -20.24 -58.03
N GLN A 188 27.34 -21.28 -57.73
CA GLN A 188 28.72 -21.41 -58.21
C GLN A 188 28.78 -21.55 -59.74
N ALA A 189 27.87 -22.32 -60.35
CA ALA A 189 27.76 -22.46 -61.80
C ALA A 189 27.37 -21.14 -62.49
N GLU A 190 26.59 -20.30 -61.82
CA GLU A 190 26.22 -18.94 -62.24
C GLU A 190 27.30 -17.88 -61.91
N GLY A 191 28.44 -18.28 -61.34
CA GLY A 191 29.56 -17.39 -61.01
C GLY A 191 29.38 -16.55 -59.74
N ARG A 192 28.39 -16.86 -58.89
CA ARG A 192 28.18 -16.22 -57.59
C ARG A 192 28.95 -16.98 -56.51
N ALA A 193 29.73 -16.27 -55.70
CA ALA A 193 30.51 -16.86 -54.60
C ALA A 193 29.66 -17.22 -53.36
N GLN A 194 28.39 -16.81 -53.34
CA GLN A 194 27.50 -16.98 -52.20
C GLN A 194 26.96 -18.41 -52.08
N GLN A 195 26.95 -18.93 -50.86
CA GLN A 195 26.40 -20.25 -50.54
C GLN A 195 24.92 -20.12 -50.18
N HIS A 196 24.08 -20.98 -50.72
CA HIS A 196 22.66 -21.03 -50.39
C HIS A 196 22.48 -21.70 -49.02
N CYS A 197 21.98 -20.95 -48.04
CA CYS A 197 21.83 -21.41 -46.66
C CYS A 197 20.36 -21.40 -46.23
N LEU A 198 19.98 -22.42 -45.46
CA LEU A 198 18.77 -22.50 -44.66
C LEU A 198 19.09 -21.99 -43.26
N LEU A 199 18.61 -20.80 -42.95
CA LEU A 199 18.73 -20.16 -41.65
C LEU A 199 17.50 -20.44 -40.81
N LYS A 200 17.69 -20.79 -39.54
CA LYS A 200 16.63 -20.75 -38.54
C LYS A 200 16.77 -19.45 -37.79
N GLU A 201 15.91 -18.50 -38.10
CA GLU A 201 15.87 -17.20 -37.43
C GLU A 201 14.81 -17.25 -36.34
N VAL A 202 15.09 -16.56 -35.24
CA VAL A 202 14.19 -16.47 -34.10
C VAL A 202 13.30 -15.26 -34.34
N ASP A 203 12.01 -15.49 -34.44
CA ASP A 203 11.00 -14.44 -34.54
C ASP A 203 10.18 -14.38 -33.25
N TYR A 204 10.04 -13.18 -32.70
CA TYR A 204 9.22 -12.93 -31.53
C TYR A 204 7.85 -12.36 -31.89
N ASP A 205 7.59 -12.00 -33.15
CA ASP A 205 6.33 -11.40 -33.60
C ASP A 205 5.21 -12.43 -33.79
N ASN A 206 4.71 -12.96 -32.69
CA ASN A 206 3.57 -13.88 -32.67
C ASN A 206 2.33 -13.24 -32.04
N PRO A 207 1.13 -13.83 -32.22
CA PRO A 207 -0.12 -13.27 -31.68
C PRO A 207 -0.11 -13.01 -30.16
N ALA A 208 0.63 -13.82 -29.38
CA ALA A 208 0.73 -13.63 -27.94
C ALA A 208 1.53 -12.36 -27.61
N ASN A 209 2.74 -12.23 -28.14
CA ASN A 209 3.60 -11.05 -27.88
C ASN A 209 3.03 -9.79 -28.52
N SER A 210 2.44 -9.88 -29.71
CA SER A 210 1.80 -8.75 -30.39
C SER A 210 0.57 -8.24 -29.62
N LEU A 211 -0.20 -9.14 -29.00
CA LEU A 211 -1.30 -8.76 -28.10
C LEU A 211 -0.78 -8.00 -26.86
N LEU A 212 0.30 -8.48 -26.23
CA LEU A 212 0.93 -7.79 -25.09
C LEU A 212 1.39 -6.39 -25.51
N HIS A 213 2.10 -6.31 -26.65
CA HIS A 213 2.55 -5.05 -27.22
C HIS A 213 1.39 -4.08 -27.48
N TYR A 214 0.29 -4.59 -28.06
CA TYR A 214 -0.90 -3.78 -28.35
C TYR A 214 -1.57 -3.24 -27.08
N ALA A 215 -1.69 -4.08 -26.04
CA ALA A 215 -2.21 -3.67 -24.74
C ALA A 215 -1.34 -2.58 -24.09
N GLY A 216 -0.02 -2.73 -24.12
CA GLY A 216 0.91 -1.72 -23.61
C GLY A 216 0.78 -0.37 -24.33
N ILE A 217 0.70 -0.36 -25.67
CA ILE A 217 0.46 0.88 -26.44
C ILE A 217 -0.85 1.56 -26.02
N HIS A 218 -1.92 0.79 -25.79
CA HIS A 218 -3.19 1.36 -25.33
C HIS A 218 -3.10 1.96 -23.95
N LEU A 219 -2.43 1.28 -23.00
CA LEU A 219 -2.18 1.84 -21.67
C LEU A 219 -1.43 3.16 -21.77
N LEU A 220 -0.38 3.25 -22.59
CA LEU A 220 0.37 4.50 -22.80
C LEU A 220 -0.51 5.64 -23.31
N HIS A 221 -1.45 5.37 -24.22
CA HIS A 221 -2.41 6.38 -24.65
C HIS A 221 -3.37 6.81 -23.54
N LEU A 222 -3.79 5.89 -22.66
CA LEU A 222 -4.62 6.24 -21.50
C LEU A 222 -3.86 7.11 -20.50
N PHE A 223 -2.59 6.79 -20.24
CA PHE A 223 -1.72 7.62 -19.40
C PHE A 223 -1.58 9.05 -19.93
N GLN A 224 -1.43 9.21 -21.25
CA GLN A 224 -1.39 10.54 -21.88
C GLN A 224 -2.74 11.26 -21.82
N GLN A 225 -3.85 10.53 -21.90
CA GLN A 225 -5.18 11.12 -21.85
C GLN A 225 -5.55 11.65 -20.45
N TYR A 226 -5.00 11.07 -19.39
CA TYR A 226 -5.31 11.39 -18.00
C TYR A 226 -4.15 12.02 -17.22
N GLU A 227 -3.11 12.47 -17.92
CA GLU A 227 -1.93 13.14 -17.32
C GLU A 227 -2.32 14.32 -16.42
N ASP A 228 -3.25 15.17 -16.86
CA ASP A 228 -3.69 16.35 -16.11
C ASP A 228 -4.45 16.04 -14.81
N LYS A 229 -4.86 14.79 -14.58
CA LYS A 229 -5.68 14.38 -13.42
C LYS A 229 -4.86 13.82 -12.26
N TYR A 230 -3.61 13.44 -12.50
CA TYR A 230 -2.78 12.76 -11.51
C TYR A 230 -1.41 13.45 -11.43
N ASP A 231 -1.17 14.17 -10.33
CA ASP A 231 0.12 14.82 -10.04
C ASP A 231 0.91 14.02 -8.99
N HIS A 232 1.18 12.74 -9.28
CA HIS A 232 1.85 11.83 -8.34
C HIS A 232 3.08 11.18 -9.00
N GLN A 233 4.25 11.18 -8.34
CA GLN A 233 5.47 10.58 -8.90
C GLN A 233 5.31 9.09 -9.28
N ALA A 234 4.54 8.34 -8.49
CA ALA A 234 4.29 6.92 -8.78
C ALA A 234 3.46 6.69 -10.06
N TYR A 235 2.62 7.67 -10.47
CA TYR A 235 1.94 7.64 -11.77
C TYR A 235 2.96 7.59 -12.92
N TYR A 236 3.94 8.50 -12.88
CA TYR A 236 5.03 8.57 -13.86
C TYR A 236 5.95 7.35 -13.80
N HIS A 237 6.12 6.73 -12.63
CA HIS A 237 6.86 5.49 -12.49
C HIS A 237 6.21 4.35 -13.27
N ILE A 238 4.91 4.10 -13.08
CA ILE A 238 4.17 3.05 -13.80
C ILE A 238 4.15 3.35 -15.30
N PHE A 239 3.88 4.60 -15.69
CA PHE A 239 3.97 5.01 -17.08
C PHE A 239 5.33 4.66 -17.69
N SER A 240 6.42 4.97 -16.97
CA SER A 240 7.79 4.70 -17.42
C SER A 240 8.04 3.19 -17.56
N GLN A 241 7.57 2.38 -16.62
CA GLN A 241 7.67 0.91 -16.70
C GLN A 241 6.89 0.36 -17.89
N VAL A 242 5.63 0.77 -18.10
CA VAL A 242 4.83 0.33 -19.25
C VAL A 242 5.52 0.75 -20.56
N HIS A 243 6.07 1.96 -20.62
CA HIS A 243 6.80 2.42 -21.79
C HIS A 243 8.05 1.59 -22.05
N GLN A 244 8.81 1.24 -21.00
CA GLN A 244 9.98 0.36 -21.11
C GLN A 244 9.61 -1.03 -21.63
N GLU A 245 8.48 -1.59 -21.18
CA GLU A 245 7.97 -2.88 -21.66
C GLU A 245 7.57 -2.86 -23.14
N VAL A 246 6.87 -1.79 -23.56
CA VAL A 246 6.56 -1.59 -24.99
C VAL A 246 7.85 -1.49 -25.81
N ARG A 247 8.82 -0.67 -25.38
CA ARG A 247 10.13 -0.57 -26.05
C ARG A 247 10.93 -1.86 -26.03
N HIS A 248 10.75 -2.71 -25.02
CA HIS A 248 11.38 -4.02 -24.98
C HIS A 248 10.82 -4.93 -26.08
N LEU A 249 9.50 -5.00 -26.21
CA LEU A 249 8.83 -5.78 -27.26
C LEU A 249 9.18 -5.27 -28.67
N GLU A 250 9.22 -3.95 -28.88
CA GLU A 250 9.67 -3.36 -30.15
C GLU A 250 11.12 -3.75 -30.49
N ARG A 251 12.03 -3.77 -29.50
CA ARG A 251 13.42 -4.21 -29.70
C ARG A 251 13.53 -5.70 -30.05
N LEU A 252 12.57 -6.52 -29.64
CA LEU A 252 12.46 -7.93 -30.04
C LEU A 252 11.87 -8.09 -31.46
N GLY A 253 11.48 -6.99 -32.12
CA GLY A 253 10.88 -7.00 -33.46
C GLY A 253 9.38 -7.22 -33.47
N VAL A 254 8.71 -7.13 -32.32
CA VAL A 254 7.25 -7.31 -32.21
C VAL A 254 6.55 -6.04 -32.68
N ASP A 255 5.62 -6.18 -33.62
CA ASP A 255 4.75 -5.08 -34.07
C ASP A 255 3.30 -5.38 -33.74
N SER A 256 2.51 -4.34 -33.49
CA SER A 256 1.09 -4.48 -33.19
C SER A 256 0.26 -3.39 -33.84
N GLY A 257 -0.97 -3.72 -34.23
CA GLY A 257 -1.84 -2.73 -34.85
C GLY A 257 -3.27 -3.19 -35.00
N ARG A 258 -4.16 -2.23 -35.33
CA ARG A 258 -5.59 -2.47 -35.50
C ARG A 258 -5.90 -3.56 -36.55
N ARG A 259 -5.03 -3.74 -37.55
CA ARG A 259 -5.20 -4.76 -38.59
C ARG A 259 -5.16 -6.19 -38.04
N ARG A 260 -4.49 -6.41 -36.90
CA ARG A 260 -4.34 -7.72 -36.24
C ARG A 260 -5.38 -7.98 -35.15
N ILE A 261 -6.35 -7.08 -34.94
CA ILE A 261 -7.47 -7.30 -33.98
C ILE A 261 -8.16 -8.66 -34.18
N PRO A 262 -8.44 -9.13 -35.42
CA PRO A 262 -9.00 -10.46 -35.61
C PRO A 262 -8.10 -11.57 -35.04
N GLU A 263 -6.78 -11.48 -35.19
CA GLU A 263 -5.84 -12.46 -34.64
C GLU A 263 -5.91 -12.48 -33.11
N TYR A 264 -5.95 -11.31 -32.47
CA TYR A 264 -6.04 -11.19 -31.01
C TYR A 264 -7.33 -11.78 -30.44
N ARG A 265 -8.46 -11.63 -31.15
CA ARG A 265 -9.77 -12.15 -30.73
C ARG A 265 -9.84 -13.67 -30.79
N HIS A 266 -9.22 -14.29 -31.80
CA HIS A 266 -9.26 -15.74 -31.97
C HIS A 266 -8.20 -16.46 -31.14
N PHE A 267 -7.07 -15.80 -30.88
CA PHE A 267 -5.97 -16.37 -30.12
C PHE A 267 -6.41 -16.84 -28.73
N SER A 268 -6.15 -18.11 -28.40
CA SER A 268 -6.40 -18.70 -27.08
C SER A 268 -5.11 -19.21 -26.44
N LEU A 269 -5.03 -19.20 -25.10
CA LEU A 269 -3.91 -19.80 -24.36
C LEU A 269 -3.66 -21.27 -24.76
N HIS A 270 -4.71 -21.97 -25.18
CA HIS A 270 -4.66 -23.37 -25.62
C HIS A 270 -3.87 -23.58 -26.91
N GLU A 271 -3.63 -22.51 -27.69
CA GLU A 271 -2.77 -22.53 -28.87
C GLU A 271 -1.29 -22.52 -28.50
N LEU A 272 -0.96 -22.16 -27.25
CA LEU A 272 0.40 -22.25 -26.72
C LEU A 272 0.65 -23.64 -26.11
N PRO A 273 1.87 -24.18 -26.22
CA PRO A 273 2.25 -25.40 -25.50
C PRO A 273 2.08 -25.23 -23.98
N LYS A 274 1.79 -26.32 -23.26
CA LYS A 274 1.61 -26.28 -21.79
C LYS A 274 2.77 -25.66 -21.04
N GLN A 275 4.00 -25.79 -21.55
CA GLN A 275 5.21 -25.18 -20.97
C GLN A 275 5.20 -23.65 -21.04
N ARG A 276 4.30 -23.05 -21.84
CA ARG A 276 4.15 -21.60 -22.04
C ARG A 276 2.92 -21.04 -21.33
N HIS A 277 2.24 -21.82 -20.48
CA HIS A 277 1.06 -21.37 -19.75
C HIS A 277 1.36 -20.31 -18.67
N TYR A 278 2.62 -19.96 -18.41
CA TYR A 278 2.98 -18.78 -17.64
C TYR A 278 2.53 -17.46 -18.31
N TYR A 279 2.17 -17.49 -19.60
CA TYR A 279 1.53 -16.37 -20.29
C TYR A 279 0.07 -16.10 -19.87
N ARG A 280 -0.57 -17.00 -19.11
CA ARG A 280 -2.01 -16.95 -18.83
C ARG A 280 -2.46 -15.57 -18.34
N GLN A 281 -1.82 -15.09 -17.27
CA GLN A 281 -2.16 -13.82 -16.63
C GLN A 281 -1.93 -12.65 -17.59
N ALA A 282 -0.76 -12.60 -18.24
CA ALA A 282 -0.42 -11.56 -19.20
C ALA A 282 -1.44 -11.48 -20.36
N ILE A 283 -1.87 -12.63 -20.89
CA ILE A 283 -2.87 -12.70 -21.96
C ILE A 283 -4.26 -12.27 -21.47
N GLU A 284 -4.69 -12.73 -20.30
CA GLU A 284 -6.00 -12.37 -19.73
C GLU A 284 -6.10 -10.86 -19.51
N VAL A 285 -5.07 -10.25 -18.89
CA VAL A 285 -4.99 -8.81 -18.67
C VAL A 285 -4.91 -8.05 -20.00
N ALA A 286 -4.06 -8.47 -20.92
CA ALA A 286 -3.94 -7.81 -22.22
C ALA A 286 -5.25 -7.87 -23.03
N LYS A 287 -5.96 -9.00 -23.01
CA LYS A 287 -7.29 -9.12 -23.62
C LYS A 287 -8.29 -8.17 -22.98
N ALA A 288 -8.24 -7.99 -21.67
CA ALA A 288 -9.12 -7.06 -20.97
C ALA A 288 -8.87 -5.60 -21.37
N ILE A 289 -7.60 -5.18 -21.40
CA ILE A 289 -7.18 -3.86 -21.87
C ILE A 289 -7.60 -3.63 -23.32
N VAL A 290 -7.45 -4.65 -24.17
CA VAL A 290 -7.84 -4.55 -25.58
C VAL A 290 -9.36 -4.55 -25.74
N ALA A 291 -10.09 -5.35 -24.98
CA ALA A 291 -11.55 -5.39 -25.02
C ALA A 291 -12.18 -4.06 -24.61
N SER A 292 -11.62 -3.36 -23.60
CA SER A 292 -12.07 -2.02 -23.22
C SER A 292 -11.84 -0.99 -24.33
N SER A 293 -10.79 -1.17 -25.14
CA SER A 293 -10.48 -0.28 -26.27
C SER A 293 -11.32 -0.51 -27.54
N LEU A 294 -11.93 -1.70 -27.69
CA LEU A 294 -12.60 -2.15 -28.93
C LEU A 294 -14.11 -1.90 -28.97
N GLY A 295 -14.68 -1.22 -27.98
CA GLY A 295 -16.02 -0.60 -28.08
C GLY A 295 -16.01 0.45 -29.20
N THR A 296 -16.66 0.14 -30.31
CA THR A 296 -16.60 0.88 -31.59
C THR A 296 -16.98 2.38 -31.45
N PRO A 297 -16.39 3.30 -32.26
CA PRO A 297 -16.49 4.74 -32.10
C PRO A 297 -17.68 5.32 -32.88
N ALA A 298 -18.61 5.96 -32.16
CA ALA A 298 -19.51 6.94 -32.74
C ALA A 298 -19.90 7.97 -31.67
N MET A 299 -19.39 9.18 -31.86
CA MET A 299 -19.69 10.41 -31.10
C MET A 299 -19.02 10.57 -29.72
N GLN A 300 -18.80 11.86 -29.43
CA GLN A 300 -18.13 12.50 -28.30
C GLN A 300 -18.26 11.82 -26.92
N ASN A 301 -17.15 11.88 -26.17
CA ASN A 301 -17.05 11.86 -24.70
C ASN A 301 -17.69 10.70 -23.92
N ASN A 302 -17.07 9.52 -23.97
CA ASN A 302 -16.67 8.68 -22.82
C ASN A 302 -16.35 7.28 -23.38
N ARG A 303 -15.11 6.81 -23.19
CA ARG A 303 -14.75 5.42 -23.50
C ARG A 303 -14.99 4.62 -22.22
N GLU A 304 -15.65 3.47 -22.31
CA GLU A 304 -16.14 2.74 -21.13
C GLU A 304 -15.59 1.31 -21.06
N LEU A 305 -15.25 0.88 -19.85
CA LEU A 305 -14.74 -0.46 -19.57
C LEU A 305 -15.88 -1.49 -19.50
N VAL A 306 -15.63 -2.66 -20.10
CA VAL A 306 -16.51 -3.84 -20.11
C VAL A 306 -15.93 -4.96 -19.22
N VAL A 307 -15.18 -4.59 -18.20
CA VAL A 307 -14.40 -5.52 -17.39
C VAL A 307 -14.90 -5.47 -15.96
N ASP A 308 -15.31 -6.63 -15.44
CA ASP A 308 -15.56 -6.79 -14.00
C ASP A 308 -14.23 -6.58 -13.27
N TYR A 309 -14.23 -5.63 -12.35
CA TYR A 309 -13.06 -5.20 -11.59
C TYR A 309 -13.42 -5.15 -10.12
N VAL A 310 -12.64 -5.83 -9.28
CA VAL A 310 -12.92 -5.94 -7.85
C VAL A 310 -11.62 -5.86 -7.07
N LEU A 311 -11.57 -4.94 -6.12
CA LEU A 311 -10.46 -4.72 -5.20
C LEU A 311 -10.88 -5.15 -3.79
N ASN A 312 -10.10 -6.04 -3.18
CA ASN A 312 -10.29 -6.42 -1.79
C ASN A 312 -9.66 -5.36 -0.87
N MET A 313 -10.49 -4.56 -0.20
CA MET A 313 -10.02 -3.47 0.64
C MET A 313 -9.33 -3.95 1.91
N GLU A 314 -9.73 -5.08 2.48
CA GLU A 314 -9.07 -5.63 3.68
C GLU A 314 -7.62 -5.99 3.38
N SER A 315 -7.37 -6.69 2.26
CA SER A 315 -6.01 -7.06 1.85
C SER A 315 -5.17 -5.86 1.43
N LEU A 316 -5.74 -4.92 0.66
CA LEU A 316 -5.01 -3.70 0.27
C LEU A 316 -4.61 -2.89 1.50
N PHE A 317 -5.55 -2.68 2.43
CA PHE A 317 -5.29 -1.88 3.62
C PHE A 317 -4.27 -2.54 4.54
N GLU A 318 -4.32 -3.87 4.70
CA GLU A 318 -3.28 -4.63 5.42
C GLU A 318 -1.90 -4.41 4.79
N GLN A 319 -1.77 -4.60 3.48
CA GLN A 319 -0.49 -4.44 2.78
C GLN A 319 0.03 -3.00 2.85
N TYR A 320 -0.86 -2.03 2.69
CA TYR A 320 -0.52 -0.62 2.83
C TYR A 320 -0.07 -0.29 4.24
N SER A 321 -0.76 -0.82 5.26
CA SER A 321 -0.39 -0.65 6.66
C SER A 321 1.00 -1.20 6.95
N GLN A 322 1.38 -2.33 6.36
CA GLN A 322 2.75 -2.84 6.45
C GLN A 322 3.77 -1.85 5.88
N VAL A 323 3.51 -1.28 4.70
CA VAL A 323 4.39 -0.28 4.08
C VAL A 323 4.54 0.95 4.98
N VAL A 324 3.43 1.43 5.54
CA VAL A 324 3.44 2.56 6.47
C VAL A 324 4.25 2.23 7.73
N ILE A 325 4.02 1.07 8.37
CA ILE A 325 4.80 0.68 9.56
C ILE A 325 6.29 0.66 9.25
N GLU A 326 6.71 0.07 8.12
CA GLU A 326 8.11 0.03 7.72
C GLU A 326 8.68 1.43 7.44
N ASP A 327 7.97 2.28 6.70
CA ASP A 327 8.39 3.66 6.42
C ASP A 327 8.58 4.46 7.73
N GLU A 328 7.55 4.46 8.57
CA GLU A 328 7.54 5.27 9.78
C GLU A 328 8.52 4.73 10.83
N LEU A 329 8.73 3.41 10.89
CA LEU A 329 9.76 2.81 11.73
C LEU A 329 11.17 3.25 11.30
N GLU A 330 11.45 3.31 10.00
CA GLU A 330 12.75 3.82 9.50
C GLU A 330 12.94 5.31 9.79
N VAL A 331 11.86 6.11 9.74
CA VAL A 331 11.91 7.52 10.19
C VAL A 331 12.29 7.59 11.67
N ILE A 332 11.64 6.82 12.54
CA ILE A 332 11.93 6.81 13.98
C ILE A 332 13.37 6.34 14.24
N LYS A 333 13.82 5.28 13.57
CA LYS A 333 15.20 4.77 13.67
C LYS A 333 16.23 5.82 13.23
N SER A 334 15.91 6.65 12.25
CA SER A 334 16.81 7.73 11.81
C SER A 334 16.99 8.86 12.84
N LEU A 335 16.07 8.98 13.81
CA LEU A 335 16.18 9.92 14.94
C LEU A 335 17.10 9.39 16.04
N ASP A 336 17.29 8.08 16.12
CA ASP A 336 18.09 7.46 17.16
C ASP A 336 19.58 7.81 16.98
N ARG A 337 20.13 8.46 18.00
CA ARG A 337 21.53 8.91 18.04
C ARG A 337 22.45 7.95 18.79
N LEU A 338 21.89 6.90 19.40
CA LEU A 338 22.62 5.91 20.18
C LEU A 338 22.64 4.52 19.51
N ASP A 339 22.10 4.43 18.28
CA ASP A 339 21.99 3.20 17.49
C ASP A 339 21.31 2.03 18.23
N GLN A 340 20.44 2.33 19.19
CA GLN A 340 19.73 1.35 20.03
C GLN A 340 18.61 0.61 19.27
N THR A 341 18.07 1.23 18.22
CA THR A 341 16.94 0.76 17.42
C THR A 341 17.34 0.07 16.12
N GLU A 342 18.64 -0.11 15.84
CA GLU A 342 19.15 -0.69 14.58
C GLU A 342 18.56 -2.09 14.29
N ASN A 343 18.43 -2.92 15.32
CA ASN A 343 17.95 -4.31 15.22
C ASN A 343 16.42 -4.45 15.25
N ILE A 344 15.68 -3.34 15.18
CA ILE A 344 14.21 -3.35 15.19
C ILE A 344 13.71 -3.42 13.76
N ALA A 345 12.77 -4.35 13.53
CA ALA A 345 12.17 -4.58 12.22
C ALA A 345 10.65 -4.76 12.33
N ALA A 346 9.96 -4.34 11.27
CA ALA A 346 8.55 -4.63 11.08
C ALA A 346 8.41 -5.94 10.27
N VAL A 347 7.72 -6.92 10.84
CA VAL A 347 7.53 -8.24 10.23
C VAL A 347 6.08 -8.40 9.80
N ARG A 348 5.89 -8.69 8.51
CA ARG A 348 4.56 -9.00 7.96
C ARG A 348 4.21 -10.46 8.20
N SER A 349 3.00 -10.70 8.70
CA SER A 349 2.42 -12.05 8.81
C SER A 349 3.33 -13.09 9.50
N PRO A 350 3.94 -12.78 10.67
CA PRO A 350 4.80 -13.72 11.36
C PRO A 350 4.03 -15.00 11.69
N THR A 351 4.66 -16.15 11.46
CA THR A 351 4.00 -17.44 11.70
C THR A 351 4.32 -17.89 13.12
N VAL A 352 3.29 -17.93 13.97
CA VAL A 352 3.39 -18.31 15.37
C VAL A 352 2.86 -19.74 15.52
N GLN A 353 3.75 -20.68 15.81
CA GLN A 353 3.42 -22.08 16.04
C GLN A 353 3.32 -22.36 17.54
N PRO A 354 2.12 -22.55 18.10
CA PRO A 354 1.97 -22.85 19.53
C PRO A 354 2.47 -24.25 19.91
N PHE A 355 2.72 -25.14 18.94
CA PHE A 355 3.12 -26.53 19.17
C PHE A 355 4.34 -26.91 18.33
N GLU A 356 5.38 -27.46 18.96
CA GLU A 356 6.65 -27.82 18.32
C GLU A 356 6.52 -28.90 17.21
N ASN A 357 5.49 -29.75 17.25
CA ASN A 357 5.35 -30.91 16.38
C ASN A 357 4.09 -30.89 15.49
N GLU A 358 3.36 -29.77 15.45
CA GLU A 358 2.14 -29.62 14.64
C GLU A 358 2.20 -28.38 13.76
N SER A 359 2.97 -28.46 12.67
CA SER A 359 3.14 -27.35 11.72
C SER A 359 1.86 -26.86 11.05
N ASN A 360 0.78 -27.64 11.12
CA ASN A 360 -0.53 -27.31 10.54
C ASN A 360 -1.40 -26.44 11.46
N VAL A 361 -0.98 -26.23 12.71
CA VAL A 361 -1.68 -25.36 13.67
C VAL A 361 -0.81 -24.16 13.92
N TYR A 362 -1.19 -23.02 13.36
CA TYR A 362 -0.44 -21.78 13.49
C TYR A 362 -1.37 -20.57 13.57
N HIS A 363 -0.83 -19.50 14.14
CA HIS A 363 -1.42 -18.17 14.18
C HIS A 363 -0.58 -17.24 13.30
N GLN A 364 -1.23 -16.29 12.64
CA GLN A 364 -0.59 -15.28 11.81
C GLN A 364 -1.21 -13.91 12.14
N PRO A 365 -0.59 -13.13 13.03
CA PRO A 365 -0.88 -11.71 13.16
C PRO A 365 -0.65 -10.99 11.84
N ASP A 366 -1.35 -9.90 11.59
CA ASP A 366 -1.17 -9.17 10.33
C ASP A 366 0.24 -8.51 10.31
N HIS A 367 0.63 -7.87 11.43
CA HIS A 367 1.94 -7.23 11.60
C HIS A 367 2.50 -7.42 13.01
N ALA A 368 3.82 -7.47 13.13
CA ALA A 368 4.54 -7.38 14.39
C ALA A 368 5.74 -6.44 14.27
N VAL A 369 6.10 -5.79 15.38
CA VAL A 369 7.35 -5.04 15.53
C VAL A 369 8.24 -5.87 16.45
N GLU A 370 9.43 -6.24 15.97
CA GLU A 370 10.29 -7.22 16.62
C GLU A 370 11.73 -6.70 16.76
N LYS A 371 12.38 -7.10 17.84
CA LYS A 371 13.82 -6.94 18.10
C LYS A 371 14.44 -8.32 18.26
N GLY A 372 15.02 -8.85 17.19
CA GLY A 372 15.48 -10.24 17.17
C GLY A 372 14.29 -11.20 17.42
N ASP A 373 14.33 -11.95 18.52
CA ASP A 373 13.26 -12.89 18.90
C ASP A 373 12.19 -12.28 19.84
N GLU A 374 12.37 -11.02 20.26
CA GLU A 374 11.45 -10.32 21.16
C GLU A 374 10.41 -9.52 20.36
N THR A 375 9.12 -9.73 20.63
CA THR A 375 8.04 -8.93 20.02
C THR A 375 7.70 -7.73 20.88
N LEU A 376 7.91 -6.54 20.33
CA LEU A 376 7.62 -5.26 20.99
C LEU A 376 6.14 -4.89 20.91
N ALA A 377 5.52 -5.12 19.75
CA ALA A 377 4.10 -4.84 19.54
C ALA A 377 3.49 -5.76 18.49
N VAL A 378 2.18 -6.02 18.63
CA VAL A 378 1.38 -6.76 17.64
C VAL A 378 0.25 -5.88 17.14
N LEU A 379 0.11 -5.80 15.82
CA LEU A 379 -0.84 -4.96 15.13
C LEU A 379 -1.72 -5.79 14.20
N ASP A 380 -3.02 -5.45 14.15
CA ASP A 380 -4.02 -6.15 13.35
C ASP A 380 -4.80 -5.15 12.51
N SER A 381 -4.77 -5.32 11.19
CA SER A 381 -5.38 -4.39 10.23
C SER A 381 -6.87 -4.68 10.08
N LYS A 382 -7.71 -3.67 10.25
CA LYS A 382 -9.18 -3.82 10.21
C LYS A 382 -9.80 -2.72 9.38
N TYR A 383 -10.21 -3.10 8.17
CA TYR A 383 -10.93 -2.21 7.27
C TYR A 383 -12.43 -2.16 7.62
N TYR A 384 -12.75 -1.50 8.73
CA TYR A 384 -14.10 -1.40 9.29
C TYR A 384 -14.73 -0.03 9.02
N ALA A 385 -16.07 0.01 9.02
CA ALA A 385 -16.80 1.28 8.98
C ALA A 385 -16.67 2.00 10.34
N GLU A 386 -16.84 3.33 10.35
CA GLU A 386 -16.65 4.21 11.51
C GLU A 386 -17.33 3.68 12.78
N GLU A 387 -18.55 3.16 12.66
CA GLU A 387 -19.38 2.71 13.78
C GLU A 387 -18.98 1.36 14.37
N LYS A 388 -18.15 0.57 13.65
CA LYS A 388 -17.80 -0.79 14.03
C LYS A 388 -16.48 -0.82 14.79
N ASP A 389 -16.58 -0.76 16.11
CA ASP A 389 -15.44 -0.88 17.02
C ASP A 389 -14.85 -2.31 17.01
N PRO A 390 -13.59 -2.52 16.55
CA PRO A 390 -12.98 -3.84 16.46
C PRO A 390 -12.83 -4.51 17.83
N VAL A 391 -12.74 -3.73 18.92
CA VAL A 391 -12.63 -4.25 20.29
C VAL A 391 -13.94 -4.88 20.75
N LYS A 392 -15.09 -4.43 20.23
CA LYS A 392 -16.39 -5.03 20.55
C LYS A 392 -16.67 -6.31 19.76
N SER A 393 -15.95 -6.52 18.65
CA SER A 393 -16.02 -7.76 17.86
C SER A 393 -15.36 -8.91 18.61
N GLY A 394 -16.15 -9.93 19.00
CA GLY A 394 -15.67 -11.06 19.78
C GLY A 394 -14.54 -11.84 19.10
N SER A 395 -14.64 -12.06 17.78
CA SER A 395 -13.62 -12.77 17.02
C SER A 395 -12.32 -11.98 16.89
N SER A 396 -12.39 -10.71 16.47
CA SER A 396 -11.22 -9.85 16.28
C SER A 396 -10.47 -9.62 17.59
N ARG A 397 -11.18 -9.31 18.68
CA ARG A 397 -10.58 -9.13 20.00
C ARG A 397 -9.91 -10.40 20.52
N SER A 398 -10.59 -11.56 20.43
CA SER A 398 -10.03 -12.82 20.93
C SER A 398 -8.78 -13.23 20.15
N ARG A 399 -8.77 -12.97 18.84
CA ARG A 399 -7.63 -13.22 17.97
C ARG A 399 -6.41 -12.38 18.37
N LEU A 400 -6.59 -11.06 18.52
CA LEU A 400 -5.50 -10.16 18.93
C LEU A 400 -4.96 -10.50 20.33
N PHE A 401 -5.83 -10.83 21.30
CA PHE A 401 -5.39 -11.29 22.61
C PHE A 401 -4.62 -12.61 22.56
N SER A 402 -5.01 -13.52 21.67
CA SER A 402 -4.27 -14.78 21.48
C SER A 402 -2.88 -14.50 20.93
N TYR A 403 -2.74 -13.56 20.00
CA TYR A 403 -1.45 -13.16 19.45
C TYR A 403 -0.56 -12.55 20.52
N ALA A 404 -1.06 -11.57 21.27
CA ALA A 404 -0.32 -10.93 22.35
C ALA A 404 0.13 -11.94 23.41
N TYR A 405 -0.72 -12.91 23.75
CA TYR A 405 -0.38 -13.99 24.68
C TYR A 405 0.74 -14.89 24.15
N LEU A 406 0.67 -15.31 22.88
CA LEU A 406 1.65 -16.21 22.28
C LEU A 406 2.99 -15.53 22.01
N LEU A 407 2.98 -14.23 21.69
CA LEU A 407 4.16 -13.42 21.41
C LEU A 407 4.70 -12.68 22.64
N THR A 408 4.06 -12.84 23.80
CA THR A 408 4.47 -12.24 25.08
C THR A 408 4.66 -10.72 25.00
N THR A 409 3.75 -10.03 24.30
CA THR A 409 3.74 -8.56 24.23
C THR A 409 2.59 -7.97 25.04
N ASP A 410 2.82 -6.81 25.62
CA ASP A 410 1.83 -5.98 26.31
C ASP A 410 1.33 -4.81 25.45
N ARG A 411 1.82 -4.65 24.21
CA ARG A 411 1.39 -3.63 23.26
C ARG A 411 0.60 -4.23 22.11
N MET A 412 -0.65 -3.81 21.99
CA MET A 412 -1.57 -4.25 20.95
C MET A 412 -2.17 -3.06 20.22
N GLY A 413 -2.35 -3.19 18.91
CA GLY A 413 -3.02 -2.17 18.11
C GLY A 413 -3.99 -2.73 17.07
N PHE A 414 -5.12 -2.07 16.90
CA PHE A 414 -5.94 -2.20 15.70
C PHE A 414 -5.68 -1.03 14.78
N LEU A 415 -5.20 -1.32 13.58
CA LEU A 415 -5.02 -0.33 12.52
C LEU A 415 -6.34 -0.20 11.77
N THR A 416 -6.92 0.99 11.73
CA THR A 416 -8.24 1.22 11.13
C THR A 416 -8.26 2.54 10.38
N PRO A 417 -8.98 2.66 9.26
CA PRO A 417 -9.02 3.90 8.50
C PRO A 417 -10.05 4.91 9.05
N LEU A 418 -11.15 4.45 9.66
CA LEU A 418 -12.32 5.30 9.93
C LEU A 418 -12.80 5.26 11.38
N ASN A 419 -12.16 4.50 12.27
CA ASN A 419 -12.62 4.42 13.66
C ASN A 419 -12.12 5.62 14.48
N LYS A 420 -12.75 5.88 15.62
CA LYS A 420 -12.25 6.91 16.54
C LYS A 420 -11.06 6.36 17.33
N PRO A 421 -9.93 7.10 17.41
CA PRO A 421 -8.77 6.66 18.15
C PRO A 421 -9.11 6.48 19.63
N ARG A 422 -8.66 5.37 20.22
CA ARG A 422 -8.97 5.00 21.62
C ARG A 422 -7.91 4.10 22.21
N THR A 423 -7.43 4.45 23.39
CA THR A 423 -6.54 3.62 24.22
C THR A 423 -7.32 2.93 25.32
N ARG A 424 -6.99 1.66 25.61
CA ARG A 424 -7.61 0.86 26.67
C ARG A 424 -6.56 0.02 27.38
N SER A 425 -6.50 0.15 28.70
CA SER A 425 -5.69 -0.74 29.55
C SER A 425 -6.47 -2.01 29.90
N ILE A 426 -5.82 -3.15 29.76
CA ILE A 426 -6.37 -4.47 30.10
C ILE A 426 -6.17 -4.72 31.59
N ALA A 427 -7.27 -4.79 32.34
CA ALA A 427 -7.25 -4.85 33.80
C ALA A 427 -6.47 -6.05 34.38
N GLN A 428 -6.38 -7.18 33.66
CA GLN A 428 -5.75 -8.40 34.15
C GLN A 428 -4.23 -8.42 33.97
N THR A 429 -3.72 -7.82 32.90
CA THR A 429 -2.30 -7.91 32.52
C THR A 429 -1.58 -6.56 32.61
N GLY A 430 -2.31 -5.44 32.68
CA GLY A 430 -1.75 -4.10 32.53
C GLY A 430 -1.47 -3.72 31.07
N ALA A 431 -1.54 -4.68 30.15
CA ALA A 431 -1.28 -4.47 28.73
C ALA A 431 -2.20 -3.40 28.11
N GLU A 432 -1.71 -2.76 27.07
CA GLU A 432 -2.41 -1.67 26.40
C GLU A 432 -2.89 -2.09 25.01
N LEU A 433 -4.15 -1.75 24.71
CA LEU A 433 -4.73 -1.89 23.38
C LEU A 433 -5.13 -0.52 22.85
N GLN A 434 -4.57 -0.15 21.70
CA GLN A 434 -4.91 1.08 21.00
C GLN A 434 -5.71 0.79 19.72
N VAL A 435 -6.70 1.64 19.43
CA VAL A 435 -7.30 1.75 18.09
C VAL A 435 -6.60 2.93 17.43
N ILE A 436 -5.79 2.63 16.42
CA ILE A 436 -4.93 3.57 15.70
C ILE A 436 -5.67 3.95 14.42
N SER A 437 -6.07 5.20 14.36
CA SER A 437 -6.92 5.72 13.28
C SER A 437 -6.82 7.24 13.22
N PRO A 438 -6.99 7.83 12.02
CA PRO A 438 -7.19 9.27 11.87
C PRO A 438 -8.35 9.75 12.75
N ASN A 439 -8.20 10.95 13.31
CA ASN A 439 -9.20 11.58 14.19
C ASN A 439 -10.09 12.57 13.43
N SER A 440 -9.71 12.95 12.21
CA SER A 440 -10.50 13.84 11.36
C SER A 440 -11.76 13.16 10.78
N SER A 441 -12.70 13.98 10.31
CA SER A 441 -13.96 13.49 9.71
C SER A 441 -13.80 12.86 8.33
N ALA A 442 -12.64 13.02 7.68
CA ALA A 442 -12.36 12.49 6.36
C ALA A 442 -10.99 11.79 6.38
N PHE A 443 -10.95 10.54 5.95
CA PHE A 443 -9.71 9.77 5.89
C PHE A 443 -8.66 10.47 5.04
N SER A 444 -7.43 10.57 5.54
CA SER A 444 -6.27 10.99 4.76
C SER A 444 -5.07 10.07 5.07
N LEU A 445 -4.21 9.88 4.07
CA LEU A 445 -3.05 9.01 4.20
C LEU A 445 -1.97 9.62 5.11
N ASP A 446 -1.77 10.94 5.05
CA ASP A 446 -0.79 11.64 5.89
C ASP A 446 -1.15 11.56 7.37
N GLU A 447 -2.43 11.74 7.71
CA GLU A 447 -2.89 11.60 9.09
C GLU A 447 -2.79 10.15 9.56
N TYR A 448 -3.14 9.18 8.70
CA TYR A 448 -2.96 7.76 9.03
C TYR A 448 -1.50 7.42 9.31
N ARG A 449 -0.57 7.89 8.47
CA ARG A 449 0.88 7.76 8.68
C ARG A 449 1.32 8.37 10.00
N SER A 450 0.85 9.59 10.31
CA SER A 450 1.15 10.25 11.59
C SER A 450 0.69 9.42 12.78
N CYS A 451 -0.55 8.91 12.77
CA CYS A 451 -1.07 8.09 13.86
C CYS A 451 -0.28 6.79 14.05
N VAL A 452 0.16 6.16 12.96
CA VAL A 452 1.02 4.97 13.04
C VAL A 452 2.40 5.33 13.59
N ARG A 453 2.99 6.44 13.13
CA ARG A 453 4.27 6.94 13.66
C ARG A 453 4.19 7.21 15.16
N ASP A 454 3.15 7.88 15.62
CA ASP A 454 2.92 8.18 17.04
C ASP A 454 2.86 6.90 17.87
N TYR A 455 2.05 5.94 17.43
CA TYR A 455 1.95 4.65 18.10
C TYR A 455 3.30 3.90 18.17
N LEU A 456 4.02 3.83 17.04
CA LEU A 456 5.32 3.15 17.00
C LEU A 456 6.34 3.87 17.88
N HIS A 457 6.33 5.19 17.90
CA HIS A 457 7.20 5.99 18.75
C HIS A 457 6.91 5.73 20.23
N ASP A 458 5.63 5.72 20.65
CA ASP A 458 5.22 5.40 22.03
C ASP A 458 5.62 3.99 22.46
N VAL A 459 5.54 3.00 21.55
CA VAL A 459 5.99 1.63 21.82
C VAL A 459 7.50 1.58 22.03
N LEU A 460 8.27 2.27 21.19
CA LEU A 460 9.72 2.25 21.27
C LEU A 460 10.25 3.10 22.43
N ALA A 461 9.62 4.23 22.75
CA ALA A 461 10.02 5.13 23.82
C ALA A 461 9.91 4.49 25.21
N GLU A 462 9.08 3.47 25.40
CA GLU A 462 9.05 2.71 26.66
C GLU A 462 10.33 1.92 26.90
N GLN A 463 10.96 1.39 25.84
CA GLN A 463 12.23 0.68 25.94
C GLN A 463 13.45 1.60 25.74
N TYR A 464 13.28 2.66 24.95
CA TYR A 464 14.32 3.62 24.59
C TYR A 464 13.85 5.05 24.85
N PRO A 465 13.81 5.51 26.11
CA PRO A 465 13.23 6.80 26.49
C PRO A 465 13.87 8.02 25.80
N ALA A 466 15.14 7.91 25.41
CA ALA A 466 15.85 8.97 24.68
C ALA A 466 15.18 9.34 23.34
N LEU A 467 14.43 8.43 22.71
CA LEU A 467 13.68 8.71 21.48
C LEU A 467 12.66 9.84 21.66
N THR A 468 12.10 10.01 22.86
CA THR A 468 11.19 11.13 23.17
C THR A 468 11.88 12.47 23.04
N VAL A 469 13.13 12.54 23.51
CA VAL A 469 13.94 13.76 23.44
C VAL A 469 14.38 14.05 22.01
N TYR A 470 14.82 13.03 21.27
CA TYR A 470 15.23 13.20 19.87
C TYR A 470 14.08 13.68 18.99
N ARG A 471 12.89 13.11 19.19
CA ARG A 471 11.67 13.57 18.52
C ARG A 471 11.36 15.03 18.85
N ALA A 472 11.38 15.41 20.13
CA ALA A 472 11.09 16.77 20.55
C ALA A 472 12.08 17.80 19.97
N VAL A 473 13.37 17.45 19.88
CA VAL A 473 14.38 18.32 19.27
C VAL A 473 14.17 18.46 17.75
N GLU A 474 13.85 17.36 17.06
CA GLU A 474 13.62 17.37 15.59
C GLU A 474 12.35 18.14 15.21
N GLU A 475 11.25 17.96 15.95
CA GLU A 475 9.98 18.69 15.72
C GLU A 475 10.08 20.17 16.07
N HIS A 476 11.05 20.55 16.91
CA HIS A 476 11.22 21.90 17.41
C HIS A 476 12.66 22.40 17.22
N ALA A 477 13.36 22.71 18.31
CA ALA A 477 14.76 23.13 18.26
C ALA A 477 15.47 22.88 19.59
N LEU A 478 16.72 22.43 19.54
CA LEU A 478 17.59 22.37 20.70
C LEU A 478 17.88 23.79 21.21
N CYS A 479 17.59 24.04 22.49
CA CYS A 479 17.72 25.35 23.13
C CYS A 479 18.97 25.44 24.02
N LEU A 480 20.15 25.22 23.44
CA LEU A 480 21.40 25.22 24.19
C LEU A 480 22.52 25.97 23.44
N ASP A 481 23.06 27.01 24.06
CA ASP A 481 24.07 27.87 23.44
C ASP A 481 25.38 27.09 23.19
N GLN A 482 25.96 27.29 22.00
CA GLN A 482 27.18 26.64 21.48
C GLN A 482 27.03 25.15 21.10
N HIS A 483 25.82 24.60 21.08
CA HIS A 483 25.55 23.22 20.69
C HIS A 483 24.47 23.13 19.62
N ASP A 484 24.48 22.03 18.88
CA ASP A 484 23.48 21.71 17.87
C ASP A 484 22.98 20.26 18.03
N MET A 485 22.12 19.82 17.09
CA MET A 485 21.50 18.51 17.16
C MET A 485 22.52 17.34 17.09
N SER A 486 23.73 17.56 16.56
CA SER A 486 24.77 16.52 16.52
C SER A 486 25.35 16.20 17.90
N ASP A 487 25.21 17.12 18.86
CA ASP A 487 25.64 16.88 20.23
C ASP A 487 24.74 15.86 20.96
N LEU A 488 23.56 15.51 20.41
CA LEU A 488 22.66 14.49 20.97
C LEU A 488 23.27 13.08 21.00
N ASP A 489 24.29 12.80 20.18
CA ASP A 489 25.06 11.55 20.23
C ASP A 489 25.81 11.40 21.58
N ARG A 490 26.01 12.53 22.28
CA ARG A 490 26.76 12.63 23.54
C ARG A 490 25.83 12.73 24.75
N LEU A 491 24.56 12.32 24.60
CA LEU A 491 23.52 12.43 25.63
C LEU A 491 23.90 11.75 26.96
N THR A 492 24.63 10.65 26.88
CA THR A 492 25.02 9.82 28.03
C THR A 492 26.40 10.17 28.59
N GLU A 493 27.11 11.14 28.00
CA GLU A 493 28.45 11.52 28.45
C GLU A 493 28.41 12.32 29.76
N SER A 494 29.08 11.81 30.80
CA SER A 494 29.27 12.55 32.06
C SER A 494 30.11 13.81 31.83
N GLY A 495 29.58 14.98 32.16
CA GLY A 495 30.21 16.28 31.84
C GLY A 495 30.10 16.67 30.37
N GLY A 496 29.20 16.03 29.62
CA GLY A 496 28.88 16.37 28.24
C GLY A 496 28.06 17.66 28.09
N PRO A 497 27.58 17.96 26.87
CA PRO A 497 26.84 19.20 26.55
C PRO A 497 25.64 19.46 27.46
N PHE A 498 24.95 18.38 27.86
CA PHE A 498 23.70 18.38 28.62
C PHE A 498 23.89 18.20 30.13
N ASP A 499 25.14 18.25 30.61
CA ASP A 499 25.41 18.32 32.04
C ASP A 499 24.94 19.66 32.61
N PHE A 500 24.22 19.60 33.73
CA PHE A 500 23.69 20.75 34.44
C PHE A 500 24.26 20.87 35.87
N SER A 501 25.37 20.21 36.17
CA SER A 501 26.09 20.35 37.45
C SER A 501 26.37 21.82 37.83
N SER A 502 26.64 22.67 36.84
CA SER A 502 26.71 24.13 36.97
C SER A 502 25.39 24.78 36.54
N VAL A 503 24.34 24.64 37.37
CA VAL A 503 22.97 25.09 37.10
C VAL A 503 22.90 26.57 36.65
N HIS A 504 23.72 27.43 37.26
CA HIS A 504 23.77 28.84 36.91
C HIS A 504 24.29 29.09 35.50
N GLU A 505 25.30 28.35 35.05
CA GLU A 505 25.86 28.46 33.71
C GLU A 505 24.95 27.79 32.68
N PHE A 506 24.40 26.62 33.02
CA PHE A 506 23.43 25.91 32.17
C PHE A 506 22.22 26.78 31.84
N SER A 507 21.53 27.33 32.86
CA SER A 507 20.38 28.22 32.65
C SER A 507 20.73 29.48 31.85
N LEU A 508 21.98 29.97 31.95
CA LEU A 508 22.46 31.08 31.14
C LEU A 508 22.59 30.66 29.66
N ARG A 509 23.14 29.49 29.37
CA ARG A 509 23.27 28.97 28.00
C ARG A 509 21.90 28.74 27.36
N VAL A 510 20.92 28.23 28.09
CA VAL A 510 19.56 28.04 27.59
C VAL A 510 18.92 29.37 27.18
N VAL A 511 18.92 30.36 28.08
CA VAL A 511 18.32 31.68 27.79
C VAL A 511 19.08 32.43 26.68
N ASN A 512 20.40 32.23 26.55
CA ASN A 512 21.16 32.78 25.42
C ASN A 512 20.70 32.18 24.10
N ALA A 513 20.61 30.86 23.99
CA ALA A 513 20.15 30.21 22.76
C ALA A 513 18.75 30.68 22.37
N ALA A 514 17.83 30.74 23.35
CA ALA A 514 16.48 31.25 23.13
C ALA A 514 16.49 32.70 22.59
N ALA A 515 17.22 33.61 23.23
CA ALA A 515 17.22 35.04 22.91
C ALA A 515 18.00 35.40 21.64
N ASP A 516 19.15 34.77 21.43
CA ASP A 516 20.10 35.21 20.42
C ASP A 516 19.92 34.43 19.10
N THR A 517 19.35 33.22 19.15
CA THR A 517 19.30 32.30 17.99
C THR A 517 17.89 31.89 17.58
N LEU A 518 16.97 31.60 18.51
CA LEU A 518 15.73 30.87 18.21
C LEU A 518 14.46 31.74 18.19
N THR A 519 14.39 32.75 19.06
CA THR A 519 13.25 33.67 19.09
C THR A 519 13.19 34.54 17.84
N SER A 520 11.97 34.69 17.32
CA SER A 520 11.71 35.63 16.22
C SER A 520 11.28 37.01 16.73
N GLN A 521 10.81 37.07 17.97
CA GLN A 521 10.26 38.26 18.59
C GLN A 521 11.32 39.09 19.31
N GLN A 522 12.35 38.45 19.89
CA GLN A 522 13.27 39.11 20.84
C GLN A 522 14.74 38.87 20.51
N ARG A 523 15.34 39.66 19.63
CA ARG A 523 16.74 39.45 19.18
C ARG A 523 17.82 39.61 20.26
N SER A 524 17.45 39.98 21.49
CA SER A 524 18.40 40.10 22.59
C SER A 524 17.77 39.81 23.94
N ARG A 525 18.60 39.38 24.88
CA ARG A 525 18.21 39.17 26.29
C ARG A 525 17.52 40.35 26.96
N SER A 526 17.81 41.59 26.57
CA SER A 526 17.15 42.75 27.16
C SER A 526 15.68 42.83 26.80
N ASP A 527 15.27 42.13 25.75
CA ASP A 527 13.94 42.21 25.18
C ASP A 527 13.02 41.08 25.69
N LEU A 528 13.58 40.07 26.36
CA LEU A 528 12.84 39.06 27.14
C LEU A 528 12.26 39.64 28.45
N GLU A 529 11.18 39.02 28.97
CA GLU A 529 10.56 39.46 30.22
C GLU A 529 11.57 39.47 31.39
N GLN A 530 11.64 40.57 32.13
CA GLN A 530 12.61 40.79 33.20
C GLN A 530 14.09 40.52 32.79
N LYS A 531 14.42 40.71 31.51
CA LYS A 531 15.71 40.36 30.89
C LYS A 531 16.04 38.86 30.94
N GLY A 532 15.02 38.00 30.84
CA GLY A 532 15.12 36.54 30.94
C GLY A 532 15.39 36.02 32.35
N LYS A 533 15.38 36.89 33.39
CA LYS A 533 15.65 36.48 34.78
C LYS A 533 14.59 35.55 35.35
N TRP A 534 13.33 35.72 34.94
CA TRP A 534 12.24 34.90 35.43
C TRP A 534 12.37 33.47 34.91
N THR A 535 12.45 33.28 33.59
CA THR A 535 12.66 31.97 32.95
C THR A 535 13.92 31.30 33.47
N ARG A 536 15.02 32.06 33.60
CA ARG A 536 16.27 31.55 34.18
C ARG A 536 16.08 31.00 35.59
N ARG A 537 15.45 31.74 36.50
CA ARG A 537 15.20 31.27 37.87
C ARG A 537 14.35 30.02 37.90
N ARG A 538 13.39 29.91 36.98
CA ARG A 538 12.52 28.73 36.89
C ARG A 538 13.31 27.50 36.43
N ILE A 539 14.17 27.65 35.41
CA ILE A 539 15.12 26.60 35.01
C ILE A 539 16.03 26.22 36.18
N GLU A 540 16.62 27.20 36.88
CA GLU A 540 17.47 26.96 38.05
C GLU A 540 16.71 26.15 39.13
N THR A 541 15.45 26.52 39.41
CA THR A 541 14.61 25.80 40.39
C THR A 541 14.37 24.35 39.97
N GLN A 542 14.00 24.10 38.70
CA GLN A 542 13.75 22.73 38.24
C GLN A 542 15.03 21.89 38.21
N CYS A 543 16.17 22.46 37.80
CA CYS A 543 17.45 21.75 37.83
C CYS A 543 17.93 21.46 39.26
N ASP A 544 17.71 22.37 40.21
CA ASP A 544 18.10 22.18 41.63
C ASP A 544 17.27 21.09 42.33
N GLU A 545 16.06 20.79 41.83
CA GLU A 545 15.21 19.70 42.32
C GLU A 545 15.65 18.32 41.79
N GLN A 546 16.55 18.28 40.80
CA GLN A 546 17.02 17.07 40.13
C GLN A 546 18.50 16.77 40.43
N SER A 547 18.92 15.51 40.24
CA SER A 547 20.30 15.07 40.49
C SER A 547 21.12 15.09 39.20
N SER A 548 22.05 16.05 39.08
CA SER A 548 22.99 16.13 37.95
C SER A 548 24.02 15.00 37.89
N GLU A 549 24.17 14.21 38.96
CA GLU A 549 25.06 13.04 38.96
C GLU A 549 24.46 11.84 38.20
N THR A 550 23.13 11.78 38.10
CA THR A 550 22.39 10.63 37.54
C THR A 550 21.49 11.02 36.38
N MET A 551 21.36 12.32 36.10
CA MET A 551 20.47 12.84 35.07
C MET A 551 21.19 13.83 34.16
N THR A 552 20.75 13.91 32.90
CA THR A 552 21.09 15.00 31.98
C THR A 552 19.84 15.78 31.60
N CYS A 553 20.01 17.03 31.17
CA CYS A 553 18.88 17.91 30.83
C CYS A 553 19.02 18.41 29.40
N VAL A 554 18.03 18.11 28.57
CA VAL A 554 17.93 18.62 27.19
C VAL A 554 16.84 19.68 27.11
N PRO A 555 17.21 20.96 26.92
CA PRO A 555 16.26 22.05 26.79
C PRO A 555 15.77 22.14 25.33
N VAL A 556 14.45 22.15 25.12
CA VAL A 556 13.82 22.24 23.80
C VAL A 556 13.03 23.54 23.70
N PHE A 557 13.24 24.29 22.63
CA PHE A 557 12.51 25.52 22.34
C PHE A 557 11.33 25.22 21.42
N ARG A 558 10.11 25.43 21.90
CA ARG A 558 8.88 25.17 21.17
C ARG A 558 8.14 26.46 20.82
N ARG A 559 7.54 26.50 19.63
CA ARG A 559 6.67 27.59 19.19
C ARG A 559 5.31 27.04 18.77
N GLU A 560 4.28 27.35 19.54
CA GLU A 560 2.90 26.95 19.27
C GLU A 560 1.96 28.15 19.42
N ASP A 561 1.04 28.32 18.48
CA ASP A 561 0.03 29.39 18.47
C ASP A 561 0.59 30.82 18.67
N GLY A 562 1.85 31.03 18.30
CA GLY A 562 2.55 32.31 18.45
C GLY A 562 3.16 32.56 19.84
N GLU A 563 3.03 31.61 20.78
CA GLU A 563 3.74 31.61 22.05
C GLU A 563 5.08 30.87 21.92
N GLU A 564 6.13 31.42 22.53
CA GLU A 564 7.48 30.82 22.57
C GLU A 564 7.73 30.26 23.98
N ARG A 565 8.05 28.96 24.07
CA ARG A 565 8.17 28.19 25.31
C ARG A 565 9.46 27.37 25.32
N ILE A 566 9.93 27.02 26.51
CA ILE A 566 11.04 26.12 26.72
C ILE A 566 10.57 24.94 27.56
N ASP A 567 10.80 23.74 27.07
CA ASP A 567 10.49 22.49 27.77
C ASP A 567 11.83 21.83 28.17
N LEU A 568 11.93 21.35 29.41
CA LEU A 568 13.15 20.71 29.92
C LEU A 568 12.94 19.20 30.01
N TYR A 569 13.68 18.45 29.21
CA TYR A 569 13.67 16.99 29.22
C TYR A 569 14.79 16.48 30.12
N PHE A 570 14.45 15.94 31.27
CA PHE A 570 15.39 15.29 32.17
C PHE A 570 15.44 13.80 31.89
N ILE A 571 16.64 13.29 31.58
CA ILE A 571 16.86 11.88 31.29
C ILE A 571 17.59 11.24 32.46
N THR A 572 17.00 10.21 33.06
CA THR A 572 17.63 9.41 34.11
C THR A 572 18.47 8.31 33.48
N HIS A 573 19.68 8.09 34.01
CA HIS A 573 20.60 7.04 33.55
C HIS A 573 20.73 5.92 34.59
N ASP A 574 20.93 4.69 34.11
CA ASP A 574 21.35 3.57 34.95
C ASP A 574 22.85 3.62 35.30
N GLU A 575 23.33 2.64 36.07
CA GLU A 575 24.76 2.53 36.44
C GLU A 575 25.70 2.34 35.23
N ALA A 576 25.16 1.89 34.09
CA ALA A 576 25.90 1.72 32.85
C ALA A 576 25.83 2.97 31.94
N GLY A 577 25.11 4.02 32.37
CA GLY A 577 24.93 5.25 31.61
C GLY A 577 23.83 5.18 30.55
N ASN A 578 22.98 4.16 30.55
CA ASN A 578 21.88 4.04 29.60
C ASN A 578 20.66 4.85 30.07
N PRO A 579 19.96 5.57 29.17
CA PRO A 579 18.68 6.20 29.48
C PRO A 579 17.62 5.17 29.92
N ILE A 580 17.00 5.38 31.08
CA ILE A 580 15.95 4.50 31.63
C ILE A 580 14.60 5.18 31.82
N GLU A 581 14.58 6.51 31.93
CA GLU A 581 13.34 7.27 32.10
C GLU A 581 13.56 8.70 31.61
N VAL A 582 12.51 9.30 31.04
CA VAL A 582 12.50 10.72 30.68
C VAL A 582 11.31 11.39 31.38
N SER A 583 11.60 12.44 32.14
CA SER A 583 10.59 13.32 32.73
C SER A 583 10.67 14.69 32.08
N VAL A 584 9.53 15.28 31.75
CA VAL A 584 9.47 16.56 31.07
C VAL A 584 8.88 17.61 32.00
N GLU A 585 9.58 18.74 32.13
CA GLU A 585 9.08 19.95 32.78
C GLU A 585 8.74 20.97 31.69
N ASP A 586 7.44 21.02 31.36
CA ASP A 586 6.91 21.82 30.25
C ASP A 586 6.54 23.26 30.67
N ASP A 587 6.27 24.08 29.65
CA ASP A 587 5.56 25.36 29.78
C ASP A 587 6.34 26.49 30.46
N LEU A 588 7.67 26.48 30.33
CA LEU A 588 8.49 27.63 30.74
C LEU A 588 8.35 28.74 29.69
N ARG A 589 7.39 29.64 29.94
CA ARG A 589 7.16 30.80 29.09
C ARG A 589 8.39 31.71 29.05
N LEU A 590 8.69 32.22 27.85
CA LEU A 590 9.67 33.28 27.68
C LEU A 590 9.10 34.68 27.96
N LEU A 591 7.76 34.79 28.08
CA LEU A 591 6.96 36.00 28.30
C LEU A 591 5.80 35.83 29.27
#